data_AF-A0A9D5HMV9-F1
#
_entry.id   AF-A0A9D5HMV9-F1
#
_cell.length_a   1.000
_cell.length_b   1.000
_cell.length_c   1.000
_cell.angle_alpha   90.00
_cell.angle_beta   90.00
_cell.angle_gamma   90.00
#
_symmetry.space_group_name_H-M   'P 1'
#
loop_
_entity.id
_entity.type
_entity.pdbx_description
1 polymer ?
#
loop_
_entity_poly.entity_id
_entity_poly.type
_entity_poly.pdbx_seq_one_letter_code
_entity_poly.pdbx_strand_id
1 'polypeptide(L)'
;MDLWFHQKMEGTNPMTTASTQDAAQEEHHTIDIVHDDLQWIKNLTTELNQRRQRTEGPWRCSIFKVPEDIRQLDPKAFEPAIVTIGPYHHATSSKDTPMLALQDHKWHCVRRLICRHTKSRRTATDLFYKCLLVMKERDTHVRSCYSEDLDHLSPHDLALIMLLDACFIIHLLLKFNEDGDLTKMLVLEEEEEEEEEEEDMAGEEGMVVLDAGREKQIDVRLAGMLRIWMIVLYDLVKLENQIPFAIVHTLFDMLKTPRDDGINLVEIAHRLLCHTYPSKNKSFTAAALPESHQVHHLLHLFHSTLIPSNECLKANASKPNIEYGWIPSATELQLAGVKFRKKEKNLTSFLDISFINGIIEIPQLCVDDHTNTLFRNLIAFEQCYPHTKDYISTYAMFMDNIINSAKDIELLGLNGIITNQLGTDDAVADLFNQLDKRIRHDPSKFYLWGTIWHAKNYYDSKWHQYRARLMRDYFNNPWAILSVVAAIILLLLTIQQSFFSAYSYFRPP
;
A
#
# COMPACT_ATOMS: atom_id res chain seq x y z
N MET A 1 -32.75 15.97 -19.84
CA MET A 1 -33.66 14.80 -19.91
C MET A 1 -35.09 15.33 -20.12
N ASP A 2 -35.23 16.36 -20.98
CA ASP A 2 -36.33 17.34 -20.91
C ASP A 2 -37.22 17.35 -22.16
N LEU A 3 -37.11 16.30 -22.99
CA LEU A 3 -37.89 16.18 -24.23
C LEU A 3 -38.99 15.12 -24.14
N TRP A 4 -39.04 14.32 -23.08
CA TRP A 4 -40.03 13.25 -22.92
C TRP A 4 -41.28 13.68 -22.12
N PHE A 5 -41.18 14.75 -21.33
CA PHE A 5 -42.30 15.23 -20.50
C PHE A 5 -43.31 16.11 -21.26
N HIS A 6 -42.94 16.67 -22.41
CA HIS A 6 -43.81 17.62 -23.12
C HIS A 6 -44.85 16.98 -24.06
N GLN A 7 -44.81 15.67 -24.27
CA GLN A 7 -45.61 15.01 -25.32
C GLN A 7 -46.90 14.33 -24.83
N LYS A 8 -47.21 14.39 -23.52
CA LYS A 8 -48.39 13.69 -22.94
C LYS A 8 -49.53 14.60 -22.49
N MET A 9 -49.48 15.90 -22.79
CA MET A 9 -50.43 16.91 -22.28
C MET A 9 -51.24 17.64 -23.36
N GLU A 10 -51.27 17.19 -24.61
CA GLU A 10 -52.13 17.79 -25.65
C GLU A 10 -52.69 16.71 -26.58
N GLY A 11 -54.00 16.44 -26.49
CA GLY A 11 -54.69 15.61 -27.49
C GLY A 11 -55.92 14.84 -26.99
N THR A 12 -56.89 15.54 -26.40
CA THR A 12 -58.25 15.02 -26.17
C THR A 12 -59.05 14.94 -27.48
N ASN A 13 -59.86 13.88 -27.65
CA ASN A 13 -61.03 13.87 -28.52
C ASN A 13 -62.12 12.94 -27.92
N PRO A 14 -63.41 13.13 -28.22
CA PRO A 14 -64.38 13.37 -27.15
C PRO A 14 -65.46 12.28 -26.99
N MET A 15 -66.11 12.38 -25.83
CA MET A 15 -67.45 11.86 -25.47
C MET A 15 -67.66 10.34 -25.41
N THR A 16 -67.67 9.82 -24.18
CA THR A 16 -68.78 8.98 -23.71
C THR A 16 -69.00 9.24 -22.21
N THR A 17 -70.24 9.50 -21.83
CA THR A 17 -70.69 9.81 -20.46
C THR A 17 -70.51 8.62 -19.54
N ALA A 18 -69.48 8.65 -18.69
CA ALA A 18 -69.37 7.82 -17.50
C ALA A 18 -69.74 8.65 -16.26
N SER A 19 -70.38 8.00 -15.29
CA SER A 19 -70.93 8.56 -14.05
C SER A 19 -69.93 9.47 -13.32
N THR A 20 -70.43 10.59 -12.79
CA THR A 20 -69.69 11.58 -11.98
C THR A 20 -69.03 11.00 -10.72
N GLN A 21 -69.32 9.76 -10.33
CA GLN A 21 -68.63 9.05 -9.25
C GLN A 21 -67.35 8.33 -9.72
N ASP A 22 -67.30 7.80 -10.94
CA ASP A 22 -66.12 7.10 -11.46
C ASP A 22 -65.02 8.09 -11.88
N ALA A 23 -65.39 9.25 -12.43
CA ALA A 23 -64.44 10.31 -12.80
C ALA A 23 -63.74 10.95 -11.58
N ALA A 24 -64.46 11.10 -10.46
CA ALA A 24 -63.88 11.60 -9.21
C ALA A 24 -62.94 10.56 -8.56
N GLN A 25 -63.23 9.27 -8.71
CA GLN A 25 -62.37 8.19 -8.25
C GLN A 25 -61.12 8.05 -9.14
N GLU A 26 -61.23 8.16 -10.45
CA GLU A 26 -60.08 8.18 -11.37
C GLU A 26 -59.21 9.42 -11.19
N GLU A 27 -59.77 10.62 -11.00
CA GLU A 27 -58.98 11.82 -10.66
C GLU A 27 -58.27 11.68 -9.31
N HIS A 28 -58.95 11.16 -8.28
CA HIS A 28 -58.33 10.99 -6.97
C HIS A 28 -57.21 9.93 -7.01
N HIS A 29 -57.43 8.82 -7.73
CA HIS A 29 -56.42 7.78 -7.93
C HIS A 29 -55.24 8.29 -8.79
N THR A 30 -55.50 9.11 -9.81
CA THR A 30 -54.44 9.72 -10.64
C THR A 30 -53.65 10.77 -9.86
N ILE A 31 -54.29 11.55 -8.99
CA ILE A 31 -53.62 12.52 -8.11
C ILE A 31 -52.79 11.81 -7.05
N ASP A 32 -53.28 10.71 -6.46
CA ASP A 32 -52.54 9.92 -5.47
C ASP A 32 -51.33 9.22 -6.11
N ILE A 33 -51.46 8.67 -7.32
CA ILE A 33 -50.34 8.10 -8.10
C ILE A 33 -49.29 9.18 -8.41
N VAL A 34 -49.72 10.38 -8.83
CA VAL A 34 -48.81 11.51 -9.10
C VAL A 34 -48.16 12.03 -7.82
N HIS A 35 -48.85 11.99 -6.67
CA HIS A 35 -48.31 12.40 -5.37
C HIS A 35 -47.25 11.41 -4.86
N ASP A 36 -47.49 10.11 -4.97
CA ASP A 36 -46.53 9.07 -4.63
C ASP A 36 -45.29 9.12 -5.54
N ASP A 37 -45.48 9.33 -6.84
CA ASP A 37 -44.37 9.52 -7.78
C ASP A 37 -43.54 10.78 -7.45
N LEU A 38 -44.19 11.90 -7.10
CA LEU A 38 -43.52 13.13 -6.67
C LEU A 38 -42.76 12.94 -5.34
N GLN A 39 -43.31 12.17 -4.41
CA GLN A 39 -42.65 11.88 -3.14
C GLN A 39 -41.46 10.92 -3.34
N TRP A 40 -41.60 9.94 -4.21
CA TRP A 40 -40.51 9.07 -4.65
C TRP A 40 -39.38 9.86 -5.33
N ILE A 41 -39.72 10.77 -6.26
CA ILE A 41 -38.73 11.65 -6.92
C ILE A 41 -38.03 12.57 -5.92
N LYS A 42 -38.74 13.13 -4.94
CA LYS A 42 -38.13 13.93 -3.86
C LYS A 42 -37.17 13.10 -3.02
N ASN A 43 -37.56 11.88 -2.65
CA ASN A 43 -36.68 10.96 -1.92
C ASN A 43 -35.45 10.61 -2.75
N LEU A 44 -35.62 10.31 -4.05
CA LEU A 44 -34.52 10.03 -4.97
C LEU A 44 -33.60 11.23 -5.15
N THR A 45 -34.15 12.45 -5.19
CA THR A 45 -33.39 13.70 -5.32
C THR A 45 -32.61 13.98 -4.04
N THR A 46 -33.20 13.75 -2.87
CA THR A 46 -32.50 13.83 -1.57
C THR A 46 -31.37 12.81 -1.49
N GLU A 47 -31.62 11.56 -1.88
CA GLU A 47 -30.62 10.50 -1.93
C GLU A 47 -29.47 10.85 -2.91
N LEU A 48 -29.81 11.33 -4.11
CA LEU A 48 -28.83 11.79 -5.10
C LEU A 48 -27.98 12.96 -4.57
N ASN A 49 -28.59 13.94 -3.89
CA ASN A 49 -27.87 15.07 -3.31
C ASN A 49 -26.99 14.65 -2.12
N GLN A 50 -27.45 13.72 -1.28
CA GLN A 50 -26.65 13.15 -0.19
C GLN A 50 -25.45 12.37 -0.74
N ARG A 51 -25.66 11.54 -1.77
CA ARG A 51 -24.57 10.80 -2.45
C ARG A 51 -23.59 11.74 -3.15
N ARG A 52 -24.07 12.83 -3.74
CA ARG A 52 -23.22 13.86 -4.34
C ARG A 52 -22.37 14.60 -3.30
N GLN A 53 -22.91 14.90 -2.12
CA GLN A 53 -22.15 15.52 -1.02
C GLN A 53 -21.05 14.59 -0.49
N ARG A 54 -21.25 13.26 -0.48
CA ARG A 54 -20.19 12.27 -0.17
C ARG A 54 -19.02 12.33 -1.16
N THR A 55 -19.28 12.72 -2.42
CA THR A 55 -18.25 12.80 -3.47
C THR A 55 -17.63 14.18 -3.67
N GLU A 56 -18.33 15.26 -3.35
CA GLU A 56 -17.91 16.66 -3.61
C GLU A 56 -17.61 17.48 -2.35
N GLY A 57 -17.79 16.90 -1.14
CA GLY A 57 -17.51 17.56 0.13
C GLY A 57 -16.01 17.84 0.38
N PRO A 58 -15.69 18.74 1.34
CA PRO A 58 -14.29 19.06 1.71
C PRO A 58 -13.55 17.86 2.32
N TRP A 59 -14.27 16.82 2.74
CA TRP A 59 -13.74 15.60 3.35
C TRP A 59 -13.94 14.46 2.36
N ARG A 60 -12.83 14.02 1.76
CA ARG A 60 -12.82 12.95 0.76
C ARG A 60 -12.74 11.60 1.46
N CYS A 61 -13.56 10.66 1.01
CA CYS A 61 -13.38 9.24 1.33
C CYS A 61 -11.91 8.86 1.12
N SER A 62 -11.28 8.37 2.18
CA SER A 62 -9.84 8.15 2.24
C SER A 62 -9.47 6.81 2.87
N ILE A 63 -10.43 6.00 3.30
CA ILE A 63 -10.24 4.65 3.84
C ILE A 63 -11.26 3.72 3.16
N PHE A 64 -10.78 2.93 2.20
CA PHE A 64 -11.63 2.11 1.36
C PHE A 64 -11.74 0.67 1.87
N LYS A 65 -12.91 0.07 1.70
CA LYS A 65 -13.05 -1.39 1.74
C LYS A 65 -12.44 -1.97 0.46
N VAL A 66 -11.70 -3.06 0.60
CA VAL A 66 -11.08 -3.79 -0.50
C VAL A 66 -12.18 -4.33 -1.41
N PRO A 67 -12.14 -4.04 -2.72
CA PRO A 67 -13.06 -4.60 -3.69
C PRO A 67 -13.09 -6.13 -3.65
N GLU A 68 -14.28 -6.71 -3.74
CA GLU A 68 -14.50 -8.14 -3.52
C GLU A 68 -13.78 -9.01 -4.57
N ASP A 69 -13.62 -8.51 -5.79
CA ASP A 69 -12.84 -9.15 -6.83
C ASP A 69 -11.36 -9.30 -6.46
N ILE A 70 -10.76 -8.28 -5.84
CA ILE A 70 -9.37 -8.33 -5.32
C ILE A 70 -9.30 -9.21 -4.07
N ARG A 71 -10.26 -9.07 -3.14
CA ARG A 71 -10.28 -9.82 -1.87
C ARG A 71 -10.29 -11.33 -2.07
N GLN A 72 -11.10 -11.83 -3.00
CA GLN A 72 -11.27 -13.28 -3.22
C GLN A 72 -10.00 -14.04 -3.60
N LEU A 73 -8.96 -13.35 -4.08
CA LEU A 73 -7.68 -13.98 -4.39
C LEU A 73 -6.95 -14.43 -3.12
N ASP A 74 -7.04 -13.63 -2.07
CA ASP A 74 -6.43 -13.92 -0.77
C ASP A 74 -7.12 -13.09 0.34
N PRO A 75 -8.22 -13.59 0.92
CA PRO A 75 -8.97 -12.86 1.94
C PRO A 75 -8.12 -12.54 3.17
N LYS A 76 -7.21 -13.45 3.55
CA LYS A 76 -6.38 -13.33 4.75
C LYS A 76 -5.37 -12.19 4.66
N ALA A 77 -4.97 -11.79 3.45
CA ALA A 77 -4.04 -10.67 3.26
C ALA A 77 -4.61 -9.33 3.78
N PHE A 78 -5.93 -9.20 3.88
CA PHE A 78 -6.57 -7.95 4.28
C PHE A 78 -7.05 -7.95 5.74
N GLU A 79 -7.07 -9.10 6.40
CA GLU A 79 -7.49 -9.24 7.80
C GLU A 79 -6.32 -8.96 8.75
N PRO A 80 -6.48 -8.13 9.80
CA PRO A 80 -5.44 -7.92 10.81
C PRO A 80 -5.10 -9.21 11.54
N ALA A 81 -3.82 -9.42 11.85
CA ALA A 81 -3.32 -10.64 12.47
C ALA A 81 -3.37 -10.57 14.01
N ILE A 82 -3.08 -9.40 14.60
CA ILE A 82 -3.04 -9.20 16.06
C ILE A 82 -3.63 -7.86 16.51
N VAL A 83 -3.54 -6.79 15.72
CA VAL A 83 -4.09 -5.49 16.09
C VAL A 83 -5.11 -5.01 15.07
N THR A 84 -6.35 -4.85 15.52
CA THR A 84 -7.36 -4.14 14.73
C THR A 84 -7.18 -2.64 14.93
N ILE A 85 -7.36 -1.84 13.89
CA ILE A 85 -7.29 -0.38 13.91
C ILE A 85 -8.44 0.10 13.02
N GLY A 86 -9.33 0.89 13.58
CA GLY A 86 -10.53 1.37 12.95
C GLY A 86 -11.72 0.40 13.04
N PRO A 87 -12.87 0.84 12.52
CA PRO A 87 -14.17 0.18 12.73
C PRO A 87 -14.37 -1.07 11.86
N TYR A 88 -13.69 -1.20 10.71
CA TYR A 88 -13.94 -2.29 9.75
C TYR A 88 -13.67 -3.70 10.29
N HIS A 89 -12.81 -3.86 11.29
CA HIS A 89 -12.50 -5.16 11.91
C HIS A 89 -12.92 -5.28 13.37
N HIS A 90 -13.60 -4.26 13.93
CA HIS A 90 -13.93 -4.20 15.35
C HIS A 90 -14.95 -5.28 15.77
N ALA A 91 -15.91 -5.63 14.90
CA ALA A 91 -16.93 -6.66 15.20
C ALA A 91 -16.37 -8.10 15.19
N THR A 92 -15.25 -8.33 14.50
CA THR A 92 -14.60 -9.64 14.34
C THR A 92 -13.62 -10.00 15.46
N SER A 93 -13.35 -9.08 16.40
CA SER A 93 -12.30 -9.20 17.43
C SER A 93 -12.53 -10.28 18.52
N SER A 94 -13.57 -11.11 18.43
CA SER A 94 -14.13 -11.80 19.60
C SER A 94 -13.61 -13.21 19.93
N LYS A 95 -12.60 -13.78 19.26
CA LYS A 95 -12.26 -15.22 19.46
C LYS A 95 -10.78 -15.63 19.56
N ASP A 96 -9.80 -14.77 19.31
CA ASP A 96 -8.37 -15.15 19.35
C ASP A 96 -7.59 -14.50 20.51
N THR A 97 -6.88 -15.31 21.30
CA THR A 97 -6.18 -14.90 22.53
C THR A 97 -5.14 -13.78 22.35
N PRO A 98 -4.28 -13.76 21.31
CA PRO A 98 -3.30 -12.69 21.11
C PRO A 98 -3.94 -11.36 20.72
N MET A 99 -5.01 -11.40 19.93
CA MET A 99 -5.73 -10.21 19.49
C MET A 99 -6.43 -9.54 20.67
N LEU A 100 -7.03 -10.34 21.56
CA LEU A 100 -7.64 -9.82 22.79
C LEU A 100 -6.64 -9.07 23.68
N ALA A 101 -5.46 -9.65 23.91
CA ALA A 101 -4.41 -9.02 24.73
C ALA A 101 -3.98 -7.64 24.19
N LEU A 102 -3.90 -7.50 22.86
CA LEU A 102 -3.49 -6.25 22.24
C LEU A 102 -4.65 -5.23 22.18
N GLN A 103 -5.91 -5.67 22.15
CA GLN A 103 -7.06 -4.79 22.38
C GLN A 103 -7.07 -4.23 23.81
N ASP A 104 -6.82 -5.10 24.80
CA ASP A 104 -6.72 -4.68 26.20
C ASP A 104 -5.55 -3.71 26.40
N HIS A 105 -4.43 -3.95 25.72
CA HIS A 105 -3.28 -3.04 25.75
C HIS A 105 -3.60 -1.62 25.24
N LYS A 106 -4.60 -1.41 24.38
CA LYS A 106 -4.98 -0.05 23.95
C LYS A 106 -5.49 0.79 25.11
N TRP A 107 -6.22 0.18 26.06
CA TRP A 107 -6.66 0.86 27.28
C TRP A 107 -5.47 1.28 28.13
N HIS A 108 -4.44 0.43 28.19
CA HIS A 108 -3.18 0.77 28.84
C HIS A 108 -2.51 1.97 28.16
N CYS A 109 -2.46 2.02 26.82
CA CYS A 109 -1.95 3.19 26.09
C CYS A 109 -2.70 4.48 26.44
N VAL A 110 -4.04 4.44 26.56
CA VAL A 110 -4.84 5.60 26.98
C VAL A 110 -4.45 6.05 28.39
N ARG A 111 -4.42 5.13 29.36
CA ARG A 111 -4.07 5.44 30.76
C ARG A 111 -2.68 6.06 30.84
N ARG A 112 -1.70 5.47 30.16
CA ARG A 112 -0.31 5.94 30.15
C ARG A 112 -0.19 7.34 29.55
N LEU A 113 -0.86 7.62 28.43
CA LEU A 113 -0.86 8.96 27.84
C LEU A 113 -1.52 10.01 28.73
N ILE A 114 -2.60 9.66 29.45
CA ILE A 114 -3.30 10.59 30.36
C ILE A 114 -2.47 10.83 31.63
N CYS A 115 -1.87 9.80 32.22
CA CYS A 115 -1.08 9.91 33.45
C CYS A 115 0.18 10.78 33.29
N ARG A 116 0.66 10.99 32.05
CA ARG A 116 1.75 11.94 31.75
C ARG A 116 1.42 13.39 32.09
N HIS A 117 0.14 13.74 32.19
CA HIS A 117 -0.31 15.11 32.48
C HIS A 117 -0.55 15.35 33.96
N THR A 118 -0.97 14.34 34.70
CA THR A 118 -1.45 14.52 36.06
C THR A 118 -1.50 13.21 36.83
N LYS A 119 -1.21 13.31 38.13
CA LYS A 119 -1.45 12.25 39.12
C LYS A 119 -2.81 12.40 39.81
N SER A 120 -3.56 13.47 39.52
CA SER A 120 -4.90 13.72 40.07
C SER A 120 -5.95 12.91 39.32
N ARG A 121 -6.64 11.98 40.02
CA ARG A 121 -7.71 11.15 39.45
C ARG A 121 -8.79 11.99 38.76
N ARG A 122 -9.17 13.11 39.40
CA ARG A 122 -10.17 14.02 38.85
C ARG A 122 -9.71 14.66 37.54
N THR A 123 -8.50 15.20 37.50
CA THR A 123 -7.97 15.86 36.30
C THR A 123 -7.74 14.87 35.16
N ALA A 124 -7.31 13.65 35.47
CA ALA A 124 -7.17 12.59 34.48
C ALA A 124 -8.53 12.17 33.91
N THR A 125 -9.55 12.09 34.76
CA THR A 125 -10.93 11.81 34.37
C THR A 125 -11.49 12.91 33.46
N ASP A 126 -11.28 14.17 33.82
CA ASP A 126 -11.69 15.32 33.00
C ASP A 126 -11.01 15.31 31.63
N LEU A 127 -9.72 14.97 31.57
CA LEU A 127 -8.97 14.86 30.32
C LEU A 127 -9.49 13.69 29.46
N PHE A 128 -9.73 12.53 30.05
CA PHE A 128 -10.31 11.37 29.37
C PHE A 128 -11.68 11.72 28.75
N TYR A 129 -12.58 12.32 29.53
CA TYR A 129 -13.89 12.75 29.04
C TYR A 129 -13.76 13.79 27.94
N LYS A 130 -12.84 14.75 28.08
CA LYS A 130 -12.59 15.76 27.04
C LYS A 130 -12.14 15.11 25.73
N CYS A 131 -11.22 14.14 25.78
CA CYS A 131 -10.79 13.38 24.60
C CYS A 131 -11.96 12.64 23.94
N LEU A 132 -12.78 11.92 24.72
CA LEU A 132 -13.96 11.22 24.20
C LEU A 132 -14.99 12.17 23.56
N LEU A 133 -15.25 13.32 24.19
CA LEU A 133 -16.18 14.32 23.66
C LEU A 133 -15.69 14.88 22.32
N VAL A 134 -14.40 15.24 22.22
CA VAL A 134 -13.81 15.71 20.95
C VAL A 134 -13.86 14.63 19.87
N MET A 135 -13.66 13.36 20.21
CA MET A 135 -13.80 12.25 19.24
C MET A 135 -15.24 12.10 18.77
N LYS A 136 -16.21 12.22 19.69
CA LYS A 136 -17.64 12.16 19.38
C LYS A 136 -18.10 13.35 18.51
N GLU A 137 -17.60 14.55 18.76
CA GLU A 137 -17.88 15.74 17.94
C GLU A 137 -17.37 15.58 16.49
N ARG A 138 -16.36 14.72 16.28
CA ARG A 138 -15.79 14.42 14.96
C ARG A 138 -16.48 13.25 14.23
N ASP A 139 -17.56 12.68 14.77
CA ASP A 139 -18.26 11.52 14.18
C ASP A 139 -18.55 11.68 12.68
N THR A 140 -19.12 12.82 12.28
CA THR A 140 -19.45 13.08 10.85
C THR A 140 -18.22 13.12 9.96
N HIS A 141 -17.13 13.73 10.45
CA HIS A 141 -15.85 13.76 9.74
C HIS A 141 -15.26 12.36 9.63
N VAL A 142 -15.21 11.59 10.72
CA VAL A 142 -14.69 10.22 10.73
C VAL A 142 -15.47 9.35 9.75
N ARG A 143 -16.81 9.35 9.79
CA ARG A 143 -17.66 8.58 8.88
C ARG A 143 -17.41 8.94 7.41
N SER A 144 -17.20 10.23 7.11
CA SER A 144 -16.91 10.68 5.74
C SER A 144 -15.58 10.17 5.17
N CYS A 145 -14.66 9.71 6.03
CA CYS A 145 -13.40 9.13 5.60
C CYS A 145 -13.54 7.68 5.11
N TYR A 146 -14.59 6.94 5.52
CA TYR A 146 -14.77 5.54 5.14
C TYR A 146 -15.64 5.40 3.88
N SER A 147 -15.31 4.44 3.02
CA SER A 147 -16.07 4.16 1.80
C SER A 147 -17.41 3.49 2.03
N GLU A 148 -17.55 2.76 3.14
CA GLU A 148 -18.78 2.08 3.54
C GLU A 148 -19.44 2.79 4.73
N ASP A 149 -20.77 2.74 4.78
CA ASP A 149 -21.55 3.35 5.84
C ASP A 149 -21.35 2.61 7.17
N LEU A 150 -21.03 3.36 8.23
CA LEU A 150 -20.78 2.83 9.57
C LEU A 150 -22.03 2.87 10.47
N ASP A 151 -23.22 2.80 9.88
CA ASP A 151 -24.51 3.02 10.57
C ASP A 151 -24.79 2.02 11.70
N HIS A 152 -24.10 0.88 11.69
CA HIS A 152 -24.15 -0.13 12.74
C HIS A 152 -23.45 0.30 14.05
N LEU A 153 -22.63 1.36 14.03
CA LEU A 153 -21.93 1.89 15.21
C LEU A 153 -22.62 3.15 15.70
N SER A 154 -22.87 3.23 17.01
CA SER A 154 -23.31 4.49 17.61
C SER A 154 -22.17 5.53 17.60
N PRO A 155 -22.48 6.83 17.68
CA PRO A 155 -21.45 7.86 17.79
C PRO A 155 -20.53 7.69 19.02
N HIS A 156 -21.02 7.03 20.08
CA HIS A 156 -20.23 6.75 21.28
C HIS A 156 -19.24 5.61 21.03
N ASP A 157 -19.69 4.53 20.38
CA ASP A 157 -18.83 3.39 20.06
C ASP A 157 -17.73 3.81 19.08
N LEU A 158 -18.09 4.60 18.05
CA LEU A 158 -17.11 5.10 17.09
C LEU A 158 -16.08 6.03 17.77
N ALA A 159 -16.52 6.91 18.67
CA ALA A 159 -15.62 7.77 19.43
C ALA A 159 -14.64 6.98 20.31
N LEU A 160 -15.11 5.89 20.93
CA LEU A 160 -14.26 5.01 21.72
C LEU A 160 -13.22 4.28 20.86
N ILE A 161 -13.63 3.74 19.71
CA ILE A 161 -12.71 3.09 18.76
C ILE A 161 -11.63 4.10 18.32
N MET A 162 -12.02 5.31 17.92
CA MET A 162 -11.09 6.36 17.52
C MET A 162 -10.11 6.73 18.64
N LEU A 163 -10.59 6.84 19.88
CA LEU A 163 -9.74 7.15 21.03
C LEU A 163 -8.71 6.05 21.29
N LEU A 164 -9.15 4.79 21.40
CA LEU A 164 -8.29 3.67 21.71
C LEU A 164 -7.22 3.47 20.64
N ASP A 165 -7.63 3.48 19.37
CA ASP A 165 -6.75 3.19 18.24
C ASP A 165 -5.75 4.31 17.99
N ALA A 166 -6.17 5.57 18.12
CA ALA A 166 -5.26 6.69 18.00
C ALA A 166 -4.29 6.75 19.18
N CYS A 167 -4.73 6.50 20.42
CA CYS A 167 -3.84 6.45 21.57
C CYS A 167 -2.81 5.32 21.46
N PHE A 168 -3.20 4.17 20.94
CA PHE A 168 -2.27 3.08 20.63
C PHE A 168 -1.21 3.51 19.63
N ILE A 169 -1.61 4.13 18.50
CA ILE A 169 -0.67 4.64 17.49
C ILE A 169 0.26 5.71 18.09
N ILE A 170 -0.27 6.68 18.83
CA ILE A 170 0.54 7.74 19.47
C ILE A 170 1.54 7.13 20.43
N HIS A 171 1.10 6.24 21.32
CA HIS A 171 1.96 5.59 22.29
C HIS A 171 3.09 4.81 21.60
N LEU A 172 2.76 4.04 20.56
CA LEU A 172 3.73 3.30 19.76
C LEU A 172 4.78 4.23 19.12
N LEU A 173 4.35 5.34 18.51
CA LEU A 173 5.24 6.30 17.86
C LEU A 173 6.17 6.98 18.88
N LEU A 174 5.64 7.40 20.04
CA LEU A 174 6.45 8.06 21.06
C LEU A 174 7.47 7.12 21.69
N LYS A 175 7.06 5.89 22.01
CA LYS A 175 7.99 4.86 22.52
C LYS A 175 9.10 4.56 21.50
N PHE A 176 8.76 4.47 20.22
CA PHE A 176 9.77 4.30 19.16
C PHE A 176 10.75 5.47 19.08
N ASN A 177 10.26 6.69 19.30
CA ASN A 177 11.10 7.87 19.23
C ASN A 177 12.10 7.96 20.39
N GLU A 178 11.72 7.51 21.57
CA GLU A 178 12.58 7.44 22.76
C GLU A 178 13.65 6.35 22.61
N ASP A 179 13.25 5.13 22.23
CA ASP A 179 14.14 3.97 22.24
C ASP A 179 15.04 3.87 20.99
N GLY A 180 14.59 4.42 19.86
CA GLY A 180 15.28 4.37 18.56
C GLY A 180 15.40 2.97 17.95
N ASP A 181 14.89 1.93 18.61
CA ASP A 181 15.02 0.53 18.21
C ASP A 181 13.77 -0.28 18.62
N LEU A 182 13.15 -0.96 17.66
CA LEU A 182 12.02 -1.86 17.85
C LEU A 182 12.30 -3.00 18.85
N THR A 183 13.57 -3.41 19.00
CA THR A 183 13.95 -4.47 19.93
C THR A 183 13.95 -4.02 21.39
N LYS A 184 14.13 -2.71 21.64
CA LYS A 184 14.13 -2.11 22.98
C LYS A 184 12.73 -1.78 23.49
N MET A 185 11.75 -1.66 22.59
CA MET A 185 10.34 -1.58 22.96
C MET A 185 9.87 -2.75 23.85
N LEU A 186 10.58 -3.88 23.82
CA LEU A 186 10.30 -5.08 24.62
C LEU A 186 10.89 -5.05 26.03
N VAL A 187 11.89 -4.19 26.31
CA VAL A 187 12.74 -4.31 27.51
C VAL A 187 12.35 -3.33 28.63
N LEU A 188 11.51 -2.33 28.35
CA LEU A 188 11.11 -1.35 29.35
C LEU A 188 9.69 -1.58 29.85
N GLU A 189 9.52 -2.65 30.63
CA GLU A 189 8.42 -2.78 31.60
C GLU A 189 8.90 -3.22 33.00
N GLU A 190 10.22 -3.28 33.25
CA GLU A 190 10.77 -3.66 34.57
C GLU A 190 11.30 -2.49 35.41
N GLU A 191 11.54 -1.29 34.85
CA GLU A 191 12.22 -0.21 35.58
C GLU A 191 11.53 1.16 35.47
N GLU A 192 10.40 1.34 36.15
CA GLU A 192 10.01 2.64 36.73
C GLU A 192 9.28 2.36 38.06
N GLU A 193 9.99 1.79 39.04
CA GLU A 193 9.57 1.81 40.44
C GLU A 193 10.05 3.12 41.07
N GLU A 194 9.18 4.13 41.15
CA GLU A 194 9.25 5.10 42.24
C GLU A 194 8.00 4.89 43.10
N GLU A 195 8.24 4.47 44.34
CA GLU A 195 7.28 4.27 45.42
C GLU A 195 6.44 5.55 45.60
N GLU A 196 5.13 5.50 45.31
CA GLU A 196 4.18 6.47 45.85
C GLU A 196 3.09 5.73 46.62
N GLU A 197 2.90 6.17 47.86
CA GLU A 197 2.20 5.53 48.95
C GLU A 197 0.73 5.18 48.61
N GLU A 198 0.30 3.99 49.05
CA GLU A 198 -1.10 3.56 49.09
C GLU A 198 -1.91 4.54 49.95
N GLU A 199 -2.66 5.46 49.32
CA GLU A 199 -3.81 6.09 49.97
C GLU A 199 -5.10 5.33 49.63
N ASP A 200 -5.71 4.82 50.71
CA ASP A 200 -6.85 3.92 50.82
C ASP A 200 -8.07 4.21 49.92
N MET A 201 -8.45 3.18 49.16
CA MET A 201 -9.70 2.42 49.27
C MET A 201 -11.06 3.16 49.34
N ALA A 202 -11.47 3.77 48.22
CA ALA A 202 -12.81 3.64 47.63
C ALA A 202 -12.83 4.37 46.28
N GLY A 203 -12.93 3.65 45.16
CA GLY A 203 -13.17 4.29 43.86
C GLY A 203 -14.58 4.87 43.84
N GLU A 204 -14.71 6.20 43.75
CA GLU A 204 -15.99 6.81 43.38
C GLU A 204 -16.39 6.34 41.97
N GLU A 205 -17.64 5.91 41.80
CA GLU A 205 -18.16 5.48 40.49
C GLU A 205 -17.94 6.59 39.44
N GLY A 206 -17.26 6.24 38.34
CA GLY A 206 -17.04 7.15 37.21
C GLY A 206 -15.70 7.91 37.20
N MET A 207 -14.80 7.69 38.17
CA MET A 207 -13.42 8.19 38.13
C MET A 207 -12.45 7.22 37.43
N VAL A 208 -11.49 7.77 36.69
CA VAL A 208 -10.38 7.02 36.08
C VAL A 208 -9.42 6.53 37.18
N VAL A 209 -9.13 5.23 37.15
CA VAL A 209 -8.12 4.62 38.01
C VAL A 209 -6.74 4.94 37.45
N LEU A 210 -5.93 5.66 38.23
CA LEU A 210 -4.55 6.03 37.88
C LEU A 210 -3.50 5.06 38.37
N ASP A 211 -3.90 4.03 39.13
CA ASP A 211 -2.96 3.05 39.63
C ASP A 211 -2.26 2.38 38.45
N ALA A 212 -0.97 2.63 38.31
CA ALA A 212 -0.06 1.92 37.42
C ALA A 212 0.64 0.76 38.16
N GLY A 213 0.19 0.45 39.39
CA GLY A 213 0.64 -0.68 40.18
C GLY A 213 0.22 -2.01 39.56
N ARG A 214 1.23 -2.81 39.20
CA ARG A 214 1.14 -4.20 38.71
C ARG A 214 -0.11 -4.52 37.88
N GLU A 215 -0.28 -3.86 36.74
CA GLU A 215 -0.85 -4.59 35.61
C GLU A 215 0.22 -5.58 35.15
N LYS A 216 0.12 -6.80 35.69
CA LYS A 216 0.94 -7.95 35.29
C LYS A 216 0.97 -8.00 33.77
N GLN A 217 2.12 -7.65 33.21
CA GLN A 217 2.60 -8.07 31.91
C GLN A 217 1.64 -7.78 30.76
N ILE A 218 2.08 -6.99 29.79
CA ILE A 218 1.97 -7.50 28.43
C ILE A 218 2.44 -8.96 28.53
N ASP A 219 1.51 -9.93 28.41
CA ASP A 219 1.68 -11.35 28.75
C ASP A 219 3.15 -11.76 28.55
N VAL A 220 3.80 -12.47 29.48
CA VAL A 220 5.19 -12.98 29.28
C VAL A 220 5.35 -13.56 27.85
N ARG A 221 4.25 -14.08 27.29
CA ARG A 221 4.09 -14.52 25.90
C ARG A 221 4.23 -13.42 24.84
N LEU A 222 3.70 -12.21 25.01
CA LEU A 222 3.91 -11.07 24.10
C LEU A 222 5.35 -10.50 24.22
N ALA A 223 5.86 -10.31 25.45
CA ALA A 223 7.17 -9.69 25.70
C ALA A 223 8.36 -10.56 25.19
N GLY A 224 8.19 -11.88 25.13
CA GLY A 224 9.20 -12.79 24.57
C GLY A 224 9.26 -12.82 23.03
N MET A 225 8.41 -12.08 22.32
CA MET A 225 8.22 -12.23 20.87
C MET A 225 8.56 -10.95 20.10
N LEU A 226 9.85 -10.76 19.77
CA LEU A 226 10.33 -9.83 18.73
C LEU A 226 9.49 -9.87 17.43
N ARG A 227 8.86 -11.02 17.14
CA ARG A 227 7.97 -11.22 16.00
C ARG A 227 6.67 -10.41 16.06
N ILE A 228 6.14 -10.12 17.25
CA ILE A 228 4.85 -9.46 17.41
C ILE A 228 4.88 -8.03 16.88
N TRP A 229 5.93 -7.27 17.18
CA TRP A 229 6.04 -5.90 16.66
C TRP A 229 6.14 -5.86 15.14
N MET A 230 6.83 -6.81 14.51
CA MET A 230 6.81 -6.91 13.04
C MET A 230 5.38 -7.14 12.52
N ILE A 231 4.61 -8.03 13.17
CA ILE A 231 3.22 -8.28 12.80
C ILE A 231 2.36 -7.01 13.03
N VAL A 232 2.56 -6.27 14.13
CA VAL A 232 1.90 -4.99 14.38
C VAL A 232 2.17 -4.03 13.23
N LEU A 233 3.42 -3.88 12.80
CA LEU A 233 3.77 -2.98 11.70
C LEU A 233 3.07 -3.38 10.39
N TYR A 234 2.98 -4.68 10.09
CA TYR A 234 2.25 -5.15 8.92
C TYR A 234 0.74 -4.94 9.03
N ASP A 235 0.17 -5.05 10.23
CA ASP A 235 -1.24 -4.71 10.48
C ASP A 235 -1.51 -3.20 10.32
N LEU A 236 -0.57 -2.33 10.71
CA LEU A 236 -0.68 -0.87 10.55
C LEU A 236 -0.67 -0.39 9.10
N VAL A 237 -0.24 -1.23 8.16
CA VAL A 237 -0.22 -0.93 6.71
C VAL A 237 -1.25 -1.75 5.92
N LYS A 238 -2.27 -2.30 6.57
CA LYS A 238 -3.42 -2.93 5.89
C LYS A 238 -4.48 -1.90 5.53
N LEU A 239 -5.05 -1.99 4.32
CA LEU A 239 -5.97 -0.99 3.78
C LEU A 239 -7.24 -0.82 4.64
N GLU A 240 -7.77 -1.93 5.14
CA GLU A 240 -8.99 -1.95 5.96
C GLU A 240 -8.73 -1.73 7.46
N ASN A 241 -7.46 -1.63 7.85
CA ASN A 241 -7.04 -1.53 9.24
C ASN A 241 -6.47 -0.12 9.54
N GLN A 242 -7.24 0.92 9.22
CA GLN A 242 -6.80 2.30 9.25
C GLN A 242 -7.78 3.19 10.03
N ILE A 243 -7.26 4.29 10.57
CA ILE A 243 -8.03 5.44 11.05
C ILE A 243 -7.53 6.72 10.38
N PRO A 244 -8.34 7.80 10.30
CA PRO A 244 -7.88 9.06 9.74
C PRO A 244 -6.72 9.63 10.57
N PHE A 245 -5.61 9.98 9.93
CA PHE A 245 -4.42 10.50 10.61
C PHE A 245 -4.69 11.85 11.30
N ALA A 246 -5.68 12.61 10.82
CA ALA A 246 -6.18 13.81 11.48
C ALA A 246 -6.69 13.55 12.91
N ILE A 247 -7.24 12.35 13.18
CA ILE A 247 -7.68 11.94 14.52
C ILE A 247 -6.47 11.68 15.43
N VAL A 248 -5.45 10.99 14.91
CA VAL A 248 -4.17 10.77 15.60
C VAL A 248 -3.54 12.11 15.98
N HIS A 249 -3.47 13.06 15.06
CA HIS A 249 -2.97 14.41 15.34
C HIS A 249 -3.79 15.17 16.37
N THR A 250 -5.11 15.15 16.24
CA THR A 250 -6.00 15.84 17.19
C THR A 250 -5.76 15.34 18.62
N LEU A 251 -5.70 14.01 18.81
CA LEU A 251 -5.45 13.43 20.13
C LEU A 251 -4.03 13.67 20.60
N PHE A 252 -3.03 13.62 19.72
CA PHE A 252 -1.67 13.97 20.08
C PHE A 252 -1.56 15.42 20.57
N ASP A 253 -2.21 16.38 19.91
CA ASP A 253 -2.20 17.78 20.37
C ASP A 253 -2.88 17.98 21.72
N MET A 254 -3.85 17.13 22.06
CA MET A 254 -4.50 17.13 23.39
C MET A 254 -3.67 16.43 24.46
N LEU A 255 -2.88 15.42 24.08
CA LEU A 255 -2.15 14.53 24.98
C LEU A 255 -0.64 14.78 25.01
N LYS A 256 -0.12 15.74 24.23
CA LYS A 256 1.29 16.12 24.25
C LYS A 256 1.63 16.92 25.51
N THR A 257 2.82 16.66 26.02
CA THR A 257 3.43 17.34 27.17
C THR A 257 4.58 18.24 26.69
N PRO A 258 5.15 19.10 27.53
CA PRO A 258 6.33 19.89 27.15
C PRO A 258 7.54 19.05 26.69
N ARG A 259 7.58 17.75 27.04
CA ARG A 259 8.61 16.81 26.56
C ARG A 259 8.44 16.45 25.08
N ASP A 260 7.24 16.62 24.55
CA ASP A 260 6.88 16.30 23.17
C ASP A 260 6.99 17.52 22.23
N ASP A 261 7.46 18.66 22.74
CA ASP A 261 7.59 19.88 21.95
C ASP A 261 8.58 19.67 20.79
N GLY A 262 8.11 19.96 19.58
CA GLY A 262 8.89 19.78 18.35
C GLY A 262 8.80 18.38 17.73
N ILE A 263 8.05 17.44 18.34
CA ILE A 263 7.82 16.12 17.75
C ILE A 263 7.00 16.23 16.46
N ASN A 264 7.52 15.61 15.39
CA ASN A 264 6.81 15.41 14.13
C ASN A 264 6.36 13.95 13.98
N LEU A 265 5.06 13.69 14.20
CA LEU A 265 4.50 12.34 14.09
C LEU A 265 4.67 11.72 12.71
N VAL A 266 4.66 12.51 11.62
CA VAL A 266 4.84 11.99 10.25
C VAL A 266 6.25 11.43 10.09
N GLU A 267 7.25 12.15 10.60
CA GLU A 267 8.65 11.72 10.52
C GLU A 267 8.89 10.44 11.33
N ILE A 268 8.36 10.38 12.55
CA ILE A 268 8.47 9.19 13.41
C ILE A 268 7.75 8.01 12.77
N ALA A 269 6.53 8.21 12.25
CA ALA A 269 5.77 7.16 11.58
C ALA A 269 6.50 6.64 10.35
N HIS A 270 7.10 7.51 9.54
CA HIS A 270 7.96 7.10 8.43
C HIS A 270 9.15 6.25 8.92
N ARG A 271 9.92 6.72 9.90
CA ARG A 271 11.06 5.96 10.45
C ARG A 271 10.65 4.58 10.99
N LEU A 272 9.49 4.50 11.65
CA LEU A 272 8.94 3.26 12.14
C LEU A 272 8.60 2.32 10.97
N LEU A 273 7.79 2.81 10.02
CA LEU A 273 7.28 2.02 8.90
C LEU A 273 8.37 1.63 7.89
N CYS A 274 9.51 2.33 7.80
CA CYS A 274 10.66 1.89 7.01
C CYS A 274 11.16 0.47 7.38
N HIS A 275 10.79 -0.06 8.55
CA HIS A 275 11.11 -1.43 8.96
C HIS A 275 10.32 -2.50 8.20
N THR A 276 9.23 -2.14 7.52
CA THR A 276 8.44 -3.05 6.67
C THR A 276 8.81 -2.94 5.18
N TYR A 277 9.83 -2.15 4.83
CA TYR A 277 10.27 -2.06 3.44
C TYR A 277 10.77 -3.40 2.93
N PRO A 278 10.40 -3.80 1.71
CA PRO A 278 10.79 -5.09 1.15
C PRO A 278 12.26 -5.12 0.68
N SER A 279 13.08 -4.13 1.08
CA SER A 279 14.51 -4.04 0.77
C SER A 279 15.34 -3.88 2.05
N LYS A 280 16.53 -4.47 2.05
CA LYS A 280 17.50 -4.31 3.16
C LYS A 280 18.07 -2.89 3.25
N ASN A 281 18.05 -2.15 2.14
CA ASN A 281 18.43 -0.74 2.14
C ASN A 281 17.29 0.11 2.69
N LYS A 282 17.35 0.43 3.98
CA LYS A 282 16.37 1.30 4.67
C LYS A 282 16.57 2.80 4.40
N SER A 283 17.64 3.17 3.69
CA SER A 283 17.94 4.56 3.35
C SER A 283 17.65 4.79 1.87
N PHE A 284 16.37 4.96 1.55
CA PHE A 284 16.00 5.64 0.33
C PHE A 284 16.18 7.13 0.57
N THR A 285 16.78 7.86 -0.37
CA THR A 285 16.70 9.33 -0.37
C THR A 285 15.25 9.69 -0.64
N ALA A 286 14.43 9.72 0.42
CA ALA A 286 13.01 9.95 0.30
C ALA A 286 12.75 11.26 -0.43
N ALA A 287 11.70 11.28 -1.27
CA ALA A 287 11.06 12.54 -1.62
C ALA A 287 10.70 13.28 -0.32
N ALA A 288 10.58 14.62 -0.39
CA ALA A 288 10.14 15.40 0.77
C ALA A 288 8.87 14.77 1.36
N LEU A 289 8.90 14.47 2.67
CA LEU A 289 7.76 13.87 3.35
C LEU A 289 6.54 14.79 3.20
N PRO A 290 5.33 14.21 3.06
CA PRO A 290 4.11 15.01 3.01
C PRO A 290 3.93 15.78 4.31
N GLU A 291 3.31 16.95 4.21
CA GLU A 291 2.90 17.66 5.41
C GLU A 291 1.82 16.88 6.16
N SER A 292 1.73 17.06 7.48
CA SER A 292 0.74 16.36 8.34
C SER A 292 -0.69 16.41 7.79
N HIS A 293 -1.13 17.58 7.29
CA HIS A 293 -2.47 17.77 6.76
C HIS A 293 -2.74 17.03 5.43
N GLN A 294 -1.69 16.55 4.75
CA GLN A 294 -1.77 15.79 3.50
C GLN A 294 -1.82 14.28 3.76
N VAL A 295 -1.51 13.83 4.97
CA VAL A 295 -1.52 12.41 5.33
C VAL A 295 -2.94 11.98 5.68
N HIS A 296 -3.53 11.11 4.87
CA HIS A 296 -4.86 10.55 5.15
C HIS A 296 -4.86 9.51 6.28
N HIS A 297 -3.94 8.56 6.23
CA HIS A 297 -3.77 7.44 7.17
C HIS A 297 -2.36 6.82 6.99
N LEU A 298 -1.99 5.84 7.83
CA LEU A 298 -0.63 5.29 7.87
C LEU A 298 -0.23 4.57 6.57
N LEU A 299 -1.12 3.78 5.96
CA LEU A 299 -0.86 3.15 4.66
C LEU A 299 -0.65 4.19 3.54
N HIS A 300 -1.38 5.32 3.55
CA HIS A 300 -1.14 6.40 2.58
C HIS A 300 0.25 7.03 2.77
N LEU A 301 0.65 7.30 4.02
CA LEU A 301 2.00 7.76 4.33
C LEU A 301 3.04 6.75 3.83
N PHE A 302 2.86 5.47 4.17
CA PHE A 302 3.75 4.41 3.74
C PHE A 302 3.87 4.32 2.22
N HIS A 303 2.76 4.29 1.49
CA HIS A 303 2.76 4.28 0.03
C HIS A 303 3.53 5.49 -0.54
N SER A 304 3.27 6.69 -0.04
CA SER A 304 3.93 7.92 -0.50
C SER A 304 5.46 7.89 -0.37
N THR A 305 5.97 7.16 0.62
CA THR A 305 7.42 7.03 0.90
C THR A 305 8.12 6.02 -0.01
N LEU A 306 7.35 5.15 -0.68
CA LEU A 306 7.88 4.15 -1.62
C LEU A 306 8.03 4.70 -3.05
N ILE A 307 7.43 5.84 -3.38
CA ILE A 307 7.36 6.34 -4.75
C ILE A 307 8.75 6.85 -5.21
N PRO A 308 9.22 6.49 -6.43
CA PRO A 308 10.49 6.99 -6.96
C PRO A 308 10.51 8.51 -7.13
N SER A 309 11.71 9.11 -7.08
CA SER A 309 11.86 10.55 -7.33
C SER A 309 11.47 10.94 -8.76
N ASN A 310 11.06 12.20 -8.94
CA ASN A 310 10.67 12.76 -10.24
C ASN A 310 11.74 12.62 -11.34
N GLU A 311 13.02 12.46 -11.00
CA GLU A 311 14.09 12.23 -11.98
C GLU A 311 14.06 10.81 -12.57
N CYS A 312 13.81 9.78 -11.74
CA CYS A 312 13.59 8.40 -12.19
C CYS A 312 12.39 8.31 -13.14
N LEU A 313 11.30 9.03 -12.80
CA LEU A 313 10.07 9.04 -13.58
C LEU A 313 10.23 9.67 -14.97
N LYS A 314 11.08 10.71 -15.09
CA LYS A 314 11.36 11.37 -16.38
C LYS A 314 12.15 10.49 -17.33
N ALA A 315 13.07 9.66 -16.84
CA ALA A 315 13.87 8.77 -17.67
C ALA A 315 13.03 7.73 -18.42
N ASN A 316 11.88 7.34 -17.85
CA ASN A 316 10.98 6.33 -18.41
C ASN A 316 9.77 6.90 -19.19
N ALA A 317 9.64 8.23 -19.30
CA ALA A 317 8.45 8.91 -19.82
C ALA A 317 8.28 8.88 -21.37
N SER A 318 9.21 8.28 -22.10
CA SER A 318 9.16 8.14 -23.55
C SER A 318 8.03 7.18 -23.95
N LYS A 319 6.83 7.71 -24.23
CA LYS A 319 5.68 6.96 -24.77
C LYS A 319 5.72 6.95 -26.30
N PRO A 320 6.21 5.90 -26.98
CA PRO A 320 5.81 5.64 -28.35
C PRO A 320 4.34 5.22 -28.39
N ASN A 321 3.64 5.63 -29.45
CA ASN A 321 2.21 5.42 -29.70
C ASN A 321 1.87 3.96 -30.11
N ILE A 322 2.56 2.98 -29.53
CA ILE A 322 2.58 1.59 -30.00
C ILE A 322 1.89 0.67 -28.99
N GLU A 323 1.19 -0.32 -29.53
CA GLU A 323 0.51 -1.41 -28.84
C GLU A 323 1.39 -2.04 -27.75
N TYR A 324 0.79 -2.26 -26.57
CA TYR A 324 1.46 -2.86 -25.42
C TYR A 324 1.93 -4.27 -25.78
N GLY A 325 3.24 -4.50 -25.71
CA GLY A 325 3.84 -5.81 -25.96
C GLY A 325 4.30 -6.46 -24.67
N TRP A 326 3.90 -7.71 -24.44
CA TRP A 326 4.38 -8.56 -23.33
C TRP A 326 5.91 -8.60 -23.29
N ILE A 327 6.51 -8.41 -22.11
CA ILE A 327 7.95 -8.58 -21.86
C ILE A 327 8.24 -10.06 -21.57
N PRO A 328 9.24 -10.68 -22.22
CA PRO A 328 9.60 -12.07 -21.94
C PRO A 328 10.12 -12.30 -20.51
N SER A 329 10.12 -13.56 -20.06
CA SER A 329 10.65 -13.96 -18.75
C SER A 329 12.14 -13.63 -18.59
N ALA A 330 12.64 -13.59 -17.36
CA ALA A 330 14.05 -13.31 -17.08
C ALA A 330 14.98 -14.30 -17.79
N THR A 331 14.63 -15.59 -17.80
CA THR A 331 15.39 -16.62 -18.50
C THR A 331 15.39 -16.39 -20.02
N GLU A 332 14.25 -16.07 -20.63
CA GLU A 332 14.16 -15.78 -22.07
C GLU A 332 14.94 -14.53 -22.47
N LEU A 333 14.84 -13.46 -21.66
CA LEU A 333 15.62 -12.25 -21.83
C LEU A 333 17.13 -12.55 -21.75
N GLN A 334 17.55 -13.38 -20.80
CA GLN A 334 18.95 -13.79 -20.68
C GLN A 334 19.42 -14.56 -21.91
N LEU A 335 18.60 -15.45 -22.47
CA LEU A 335 18.90 -16.19 -23.69
C LEU A 335 19.08 -15.25 -24.91
N ALA A 336 18.37 -14.12 -24.94
CA ALA A 336 18.55 -13.07 -25.96
C ALA A 336 19.74 -12.13 -25.69
N GLY A 337 20.49 -12.34 -24.60
CA GLY A 337 21.69 -11.59 -24.26
C GLY A 337 21.47 -10.40 -23.32
N VAL A 338 20.26 -10.25 -22.77
CA VAL A 338 20.01 -9.28 -21.69
C VAL A 338 20.71 -9.77 -20.42
N LYS A 339 21.30 -8.85 -19.66
CA LYS A 339 21.93 -9.14 -18.37
C LYS A 339 21.09 -8.54 -17.25
N PHE A 340 21.00 -9.27 -16.14
CA PHE A 340 20.39 -8.76 -14.91
C PHE A 340 21.49 -8.31 -13.96
N ARG A 341 21.23 -7.24 -13.20
CA ARG A 341 22.15 -6.76 -12.17
C ARG A 341 21.38 -6.12 -11.02
N LYS A 342 21.84 -6.34 -9.79
CA LYS A 342 21.41 -5.58 -8.62
C LYS A 342 21.79 -4.09 -8.76
N LYS A 343 20.81 -3.21 -8.59
CA LYS A 343 21.03 -1.75 -8.55
C LYS A 343 21.45 -1.32 -7.14
N GLU A 344 22.61 -0.67 -7.03
CA GLU A 344 23.18 -0.26 -5.73
C GLU A 344 23.42 1.25 -5.60
N LYS A 345 23.58 1.97 -6.71
CA LYS A 345 23.92 3.40 -6.72
C LYS A 345 22.69 4.25 -7.01
N ASN A 346 22.61 5.41 -6.37
CA ASN A 346 21.55 6.42 -6.54
C ASN A 346 20.13 5.85 -6.33
N LEU A 347 19.98 4.96 -5.35
CA LEU A 347 18.73 4.24 -5.10
C LEU A 347 17.71 5.16 -4.40
N THR A 348 16.66 5.55 -5.12
CA THR A 348 15.59 6.40 -4.57
C THR A 348 14.39 5.60 -4.08
N SER A 349 14.21 4.38 -4.57
CA SER A 349 13.13 3.45 -4.19
C SER A 349 13.48 2.03 -4.65
N PHE A 350 12.87 1.00 -4.05
CA PHE A 350 12.94 -0.38 -4.56
C PHE A 350 12.23 -0.55 -5.92
N LEU A 351 11.43 0.45 -6.31
CA LEU A 351 10.70 0.52 -7.58
C LEU A 351 11.57 1.06 -8.73
N ASP A 352 12.79 1.53 -8.45
CA ASP A 352 13.68 2.20 -9.42
C ASP A 352 14.39 1.22 -10.36
N ILE A 353 13.63 0.65 -11.29
CA ILE A 353 14.13 -0.26 -12.33
C ILE A 353 14.57 0.55 -13.56
N SER A 354 15.70 0.16 -14.15
CA SER A 354 16.22 0.79 -15.36
C SER A 354 16.79 -0.20 -16.35
N PHE A 355 16.64 0.10 -17.64
CA PHE A 355 17.27 -0.63 -18.73
C PHE A 355 18.35 0.22 -19.42
N ILE A 356 19.61 -0.23 -19.38
CA ILE A 356 20.74 0.49 -19.99
C ILE A 356 21.59 -0.50 -20.79
N ASN A 357 21.66 -0.31 -22.12
CA ASN A 357 22.55 -1.05 -23.03
C ASN A 357 22.47 -2.59 -22.92
N GLY A 358 21.26 -3.15 -22.81
CA GLY A 358 21.07 -4.60 -22.65
C GLY A 358 21.23 -5.11 -21.23
N ILE A 359 21.25 -4.22 -20.23
CA ILE A 359 21.30 -4.56 -18.81
C ILE A 359 20.03 -4.05 -18.14
N ILE A 360 19.27 -4.95 -17.50
CA ILE A 360 18.18 -4.60 -16.58
C ILE A 360 18.79 -4.50 -15.18
N GLU A 361 18.72 -3.31 -14.59
CA GLU A 361 19.13 -3.07 -13.20
C GLU A 361 17.89 -3.01 -12.32
N ILE A 362 17.80 -3.92 -11.34
CA ILE A 362 16.68 -4.04 -10.41
C ILE A 362 17.21 -3.87 -8.97
N PRO A 363 16.59 -3.03 -8.13
CA PRO A 363 16.89 -2.98 -6.71
C PRO A 363 16.72 -4.34 -6.01
N GLN A 364 17.47 -4.59 -4.95
CA GLN A 364 17.33 -5.85 -4.19
C GLN A 364 15.97 -5.89 -3.47
N LEU A 365 15.28 -7.02 -3.62
CA LEU A 365 14.05 -7.36 -2.95
C LEU A 365 14.25 -8.59 -2.03
N CYS A 366 13.80 -8.49 -0.80
CA CYS A 366 13.74 -9.59 0.16
C CYS A 366 12.31 -10.13 0.18
N VAL A 367 12.12 -11.40 -0.14
CA VAL A 367 10.79 -12.03 -0.20
C VAL A 367 10.63 -12.96 0.99
N ASP A 368 9.67 -12.66 1.85
CA ASP A 368 9.33 -13.36 3.09
C ASP A 368 7.81 -13.62 3.20
N ASP A 369 7.38 -14.19 4.33
CA ASP A 369 5.98 -14.53 4.62
C ASP A 369 5.02 -13.32 4.59
N HIS A 370 5.54 -12.10 4.76
CA HIS A 370 4.73 -10.88 4.80
C HIS A 370 4.66 -10.16 3.45
N THR A 371 5.55 -10.48 2.52
CA THR A 371 5.68 -9.82 1.22
C THR A 371 4.37 -9.85 0.44
N ASN A 372 3.69 -10.99 0.36
CA ASN A 372 2.40 -11.10 -0.33
C ASN A 372 1.34 -10.16 0.28
N THR A 373 1.23 -10.16 1.62
CA THR A 373 0.29 -9.30 2.35
C THR A 373 0.56 -7.81 2.08
N LEU A 374 1.83 -7.40 2.13
CA LEU A 374 2.24 -6.03 1.88
C LEU A 374 1.87 -5.56 0.47
N PHE A 375 2.27 -6.32 -0.55
CA PHE A 375 1.99 -5.97 -1.94
C PHE A 375 0.49 -5.93 -2.23
N ARG A 376 -0.30 -6.88 -1.71
CA ARG A 376 -1.77 -6.89 -1.90
C ARG A 376 -2.44 -5.66 -1.31
N ASN A 377 -2.04 -5.21 -0.13
CA ASN A 377 -2.61 -4.01 0.48
C ASN A 377 -2.22 -2.73 -0.25
N LEU A 378 -0.98 -2.63 -0.74
CA LEU A 378 -0.53 -1.51 -1.55
C LEU A 378 -1.20 -1.46 -2.94
N ILE A 379 -1.35 -2.63 -3.59
CA ILE A 379 -2.08 -2.74 -4.86
C ILE A 379 -3.54 -2.37 -4.66
N ALA A 380 -4.21 -2.92 -3.64
CA ALA A 380 -5.59 -2.54 -3.32
C ALA A 380 -5.72 -1.03 -3.07
N PHE A 381 -4.75 -0.44 -2.35
CA PHE A 381 -4.68 1.01 -2.17
C PHE A 381 -4.57 1.75 -3.52
N GLU A 382 -3.72 1.35 -4.46
CA GLU A 382 -3.67 2.02 -5.76
C GLU A 382 -4.96 1.84 -6.57
N GLN A 383 -5.56 0.65 -6.53
CA GLN A 383 -6.77 0.30 -7.28
C GLN A 383 -8.04 1.00 -6.77
N CYS A 384 -8.07 1.38 -5.49
CA CYS A 384 -9.19 2.10 -4.88
C CYS A 384 -9.16 3.62 -5.10
N TYR A 385 -8.00 4.22 -5.41
CA TYR A 385 -7.82 5.68 -5.40
C TYR A 385 -7.56 6.18 -6.83
N PRO A 386 -8.56 6.77 -7.52
CA PRO A 386 -8.47 7.09 -8.94
C PRO A 386 -7.30 8.01 -9.33
N HIS A 387 -6.96 8.95 -8.43
CA HIS A 387 -5.90 9.93 -8.64
C HIS A 387 -4.50 9.44 -8.21
N THR A 388 -4.43 8.28 -7.56
CA THR A 388 -3.16 7.63 -7.22
C THR A 388 -2.55 7.01 -8.48
N LYS A 389 -1.22 7.04 -8.57
CA LYS A 389 -0.46 6.41 -9.65
C LYS A 389 -0.21 4.93 -9.32
N ASP A 390 -0.22 4.10 -10.35
CA ASP A 390 -0.17 2.64 -10.23
C ASP A 390 1.28 2.14 -10.10
N TYR A 391 2.09 2.72 -9.21
CA TYR A 391 3.52 2.41 -9.09
C TYR A 391 3.77 0.97 -8.65
N ILE A 392 3.15 0.56 -7.54
CA ILE A 392 3.27 -0.78 -6.98
C ILE A 392 2.63 -1.80 -7.92
N SER A 393 1.48 -1.47 -8.50
CA SER A 393 0.76 -2.32 -9.45
C SER A 393 1.58 -2.52 -10.74
N THR A 394 2.20 -1.46 -11.28
CA THR A 394 3.10 -1.55 -12.44
C THR A 394 4.34 -2.38 -12.13
N TYR A 395 4.89 -2.26 -10.91
CA TYR A 395 6.01 -3.08 -10.46
C TYR A 395 5.61 -4.56 -10.32
N ALA A 396 4.47 -4.84 -9.70
CA ALA A 396 3.94 -6.20 -9.55
C ALA A 396 3.74 -6.86 -10.91
N MET A 397 3.11 -6.15 -11.85
CA MET A 397 2.98 -6.57 -13.26
C MET A 397 4.35 -6.85 -13.90
N PHE A 398 5.32 -5.95 -13.74
CA PHE A 398 6.65 -6.17 -14.31
C PHE A 398 7.31 -7.44 -13.74
N MET A 399 7.24 -7.61 -12.41
CA MET A 399 7.80 -8.78 -11.72
C MET A 399 7.11 -10.08 -12.12
N ASP A 400 5.78 -10.08 -12.21
CA ASP A 400 4.96 -11.18 -12.75
C ASP A 400 5.45 -11.60 -14.15
N ASN A 401 5.60 -10.64 -15.08
CA ASN A 401 6.05 -10.95 -16.43
C ASN A 401 7.47 -11.55 -16.49
N ILE A 402 8.41 -11.05 -15.67
CA ILE A 402 9.81 -11.54 -15.70
C ILE A 402 10.01 -12.80 -14.85
N ILE A 403 9.09 -13.16 -13.95
CA ILE A 403 9.17 -14.31 -13.05
C ILE A 403 8.04 -15.28 -13.38
N ASN A 404 8.27 -16.16 -14.36
CA ASN A 404 7.29 -17.20 -14.69
C ASN A 404 7.55 -18.52 -13.96
N SER A 405 8.79 -18.77 -13.51
CA SER A 405 9.21 -20.07 -12.97
C SER A 405 10.32 -19.96 -11.92
N ALA A 406 10.58 -21.05 -11.18
CA ALA A 406 11.71 -21.15 -10.26
C ALA A 406 13.08 -20.85 -10.91
N LYS A 407 13.25 -21.10 -12.21
CA LYS A 407 14.50 -20.76 -12.94
C LYS A 407 14.72 -19.26 -13.04
N ASP A 408 13.64 -18.49 -13.17
CA ASP A 408 13.71 -17.04 -13.20
C ASP A 408 14.12 -16.50 -11.82
N ILE A 409 13.59 -17.10 -10.75
CA ILE A 409 14.01 -16.79 -9.38
C ILE A 409 15.47 -17.16 -9.14
N GLU A 410 15.92 -18.35 -9.56
CA GLU A 410 17.31 -18.78 -9.46
C GLU A 410 18.24 -17.76 -10.14
N LEU A 411 17.90 -17.35 -11.37
CA LEU A 411 18.65 -16.36 -12.13
C LEU A 411 18.72 -15.00 -11.40
N LEU A 412 17.59 -14.49 -10.92
CA LEU A 412 17.52 -13.22 -10.21
C LEU A 412 18.23 -13.29 -8.85
N GLY A 413 18.17 -14.44 -8.18
CA GLY A 413 18.86 -14.74 -6.93
C GLY A 413 20.38 -14.76 -7.09
N LEU A 414 20.89 -15.41 -8.15
CA LEU A 414 22.32 -15.42 -8.48
C LEU A 414 22.88 -14.02 -8.76
N ASN A 415 22.04 -13.09 -9.24
CA ASN A 415 22.42 -11.69 -9.46
C ASN A 415 22.17 -10.78 -8.24
N GLY A 416 21.77 -11.35 -7.10
CA GLY A 416 21.52 -10.63 -5.84
C GLY A 416 20.29 -9.73 -5.87
N ILE A 417 19.40 -9.90 -6.86
CA ILE A 417 18.19 -9.10 -7.01
C ILE A 417 17.10 -9.62 -6.07
N ILE A 418 16.89 -10.94 -6.01
CA ILE A 418 15.91 -11.56 -5.12
C ILE A 418 16.64 -12.29 -4.00
N THR A 419 16.23 -12.04 -2.76
CA THR A 419 16.62 -12.84 -1.60
C THR A 419 15.41 -13.64 -1.13
N ASN A 420 15.44 -14.95 -1.35
CA ASN A 420 14.35 -15.85 -0.97
C ASN A 420 14.44 -16.18 0.54
N GLN A 421 13.47 -15.73 1.31
CA GLN A 421 13.23 -16.09 2.72
C GLN A 421 11.87 -16.78 2.92
N LEU A 422 11.11 -16.99 1.82
CA LEU A 422 9.81 -17.66 1.82
C LEU A 422 9.95 -19.19 1.81
N GLY A 423 11.04 -19.72 1.26
CA GLY A 423 11.45 -21.11 1.40
C GLY A 423 11.89 -21.76 0.10
N THR A 424 11.02 -21.80 -0.91
CA THR A 424 11.32 -22.41 -2.23
C THR A 424 11.20 -21.40 -3.34
N ASP A 425 11.95 -21.59 -4.43
CA ASP A 425 11.90 -20.69 -5.58
C ASP A 425 10.56 -20.77 -6.31
N ASP A 426 9.92 -21.96 -6.32
CA ASP A 426 8.55 -22.13 -6.82
C ASP A 426 7.55 -21.29 -6.03
N ALA A 427 7.62 -21.28 -4.69
CA ALA A 427 6.73 -20.47 -3.87
C ALA A 427 6.88 -18.96 -4.13
N VAL A 428 8.10 -18.49 -4.40
CA VAL A 428 8.34 -17.08 -4.76
C VAL A 428 7.79 -16.77 -6.15
N ALA A 429 7.99 -17.65 -7.12
CA ALA A 429 7.41 -17.49 -8.45
C ALA A 429 5.87 -17.47 -8.40
N ASP A 430 5.26 -18.41 -7.68
CA ASP A 430 3.81 -18.48 -7.48
C ASP A 430 3.25 -17.23 -6.80
N LEU A 431 4.00 -16.62 -5.87
CA LEU A 431 3.61 -15.37 -5.22
C LEU A 431 3.47 -14.25 -6.25
N PHE A 432 4.51 -13.97 -7.06
CA PHE A 432 4.45 -12.89 -8.06
C PHE A 432 3.40 -13.18 -9.14
N ASN A 433 3.31 -14.44 -9.57
CA ASN A 433 2.29 -14.92 -10.52
C ASN A 433 0.84 -14.74 -10.05
N GLN A 434 0.64 -14.47 -8.76
CA GLN A 434 -0.68 -14.22 -8.16
C GLN A 434 -0.93 -12.75 -7.81
N LEU A 435 0.09 -11.89 -7.84
CA LEU A 435 -0.06 -10.48 -7.50
C LEU A 435 -0.78 -9.70 -8.60
N ASP A 436 -0.48 -9.97 -9.89
CA ASP A 436 -1.04 -9.21 -11.02
C ASP A 436 -2.49 -9.60 -11.40
N LYS A 437 -3.02 -10.64 -10.76
CA LYS A 437 -4.38 -11.13 -11.04
C LYS A 437 -5.42 -10.11 -10.61
N ARG A 438 -6.39 -9.85 -11.50
CA ARG A 438 -7.55 -8.95 -11.26
C ARG A 438 -7.17 -7.48 -10.97
N ILE A 439 -5.98 -7.05 -11.36
CA ILE A 439 -5.58 -5.64 -11.31
C ILE A 439 -6.12 -4.92 -12.55
N ARG A 440 -6.66 -3.71 -12.39
CA ARG A 440 -6.94 -2.83 -13.52
C ARG A 440 -5.69 -2.02 -13.83
N HIS A 441 -5.20 -2.19 -15.04
CA HIS A 441 -4.05 -1.47 -15.53
C HIS A 441 -4.48 -0.28 -16.37
N ASP A 442 -4.06 0.92 -15.98
CA ASP A 442 -4.14 2.10 -16.83
C ASP A 442 -2.77 2.33 -17.51
N PRO A 443 -2.64 2.08 -18.83
CA PRO A 443 -1.39 2.33 -19.56
C PRO A 443 -0.88 3.77 -19.42
N SER A 444 -1.76 4.72 -19.11
CA SER A 444 -1.39 6.12 -18.90
C SER A 444 -0.50 6.32 -17.66
N LYS A 445 -0.59 5.42 -16.68
CA LYS A 445 0.08 5.47 -15.36
C LYS A 445 1.35 4.60 -15.27
N PHE A 446 1.68 3.85 -16.31
CA PHE A 446 2.82 2.91 -16.31
C PHE A 446 4.18 3.61 -16.31
N TYR A 447 4.80 3.69 -15.15
CA TYR A 447 6.12 4.32 -15.03
C TYR A 447 7.26 3.45 -15.58
N LEU A 448 7.10 2.13 -15.71
CA LEU A 448 8.10 1.22 -16.29
C LEU A 448 7.98 1.06 -17.81
N TRP A 449 7.08 1.82 -18.46
CA TRP A 449 6.81 1.69 -19.89
C TRP A 449 8.10 1.74 -20.74
N GLY A 450 8.93 2.76 -20.54
CA GLY A 450 10.19 2.90 -21.29
C GLY A 450 11.12 1.71 -21.10
N THR A 451 11.26 1.24 -19.86
CA THR A 451 12.11 0.08 -19.54
C THR A 451 11.61 -1.20 -20.21
N ILE A 452 10.30 -1.48 -20.13
CA ILE A 452 9.66 -2.62 -20.79
C ILE A 452 9.87 -2.56 -22.30
N TRP A 453 9.63 -1.40 -22.90
CA TRP A 453 9.77 -1.19 -24.34
C TRP A 453 11.22 -1.40 -24.82
N HIS A 454 12.20 -0.85 -24.11
CA HIS A 454 13.61 -1.02 -24.46
C HIS A 454 14.07 -2.48 -24.31
N ALA A 455 13.67 -3.17 -23.24
CA ALA A 455 13.99 -4.57 -23.04
C ALA A 455 13.37 -5.46 -24.14
N LYS A 456 12.11 -5.20 -24.50
CA LYS A 456 11.42 -5.91 -25.58
C LYS A 456 12.10 -5.71 -26.93
N ASN A 457 12.44 -4.47 -27.29
CA ASN A 457 13.14 -4.19 -28.55
C ASN A 457 14.53 -4.83 -28.62
N TYR A 458 15.23 -4.88 -27.48
CA TYR A 458 16.51 -5.58 -27.40
C TYR A 458 16.32 -7.08 -27.66
N TYR A 459 15.30 -7.68 -27.04
CA TYR A 459 14.94 -9.08 -27.23
C TYR A 459 14.53 -9.40 -28.67
N ASP A 460 13.70 -8.57 -29.30
CA ASP A 460 13.21 -8.77 -30.67
C ASP A 460 14.29 -8.52 -31.75
N SER A 461 15.41 -7.90 -31.38
CA SER A 461 16.53 -7.66 -32.29
C SER A 461 17.26 -8.94 -32.66
N LYS A 462 17.13 -9.35 -33.93
CA LYS A 462 17.86 -10.50 -34.50
C LYS A 462 19.38 -10.42 -34.26
N TRP A 463 19.96 -9.22 -34.35
CA TRP A 463 21.38 -9.01 -34.09
C TRP A 463 21.77 -9.42 -32.66
N HIS A 464 21.02 -8.98 -31.66
CA HIS A 464 21.28 -9.33 -30.26
C HIS A 464 21.10 -10.83 -30.02
N GLN A 465 20.05 -11.44 -30.57
CA GLN A 465 19.84 -12.88 -30.48
C GLN A 465 20.97 -13.69 -31.15
N TYR A 466 21.45 -13.29 -32.33
CA TYR A 466 22.57 -13.97 -32.98
C TYR A 466 23.87 -13.80 -32.21
N ARG A 467 24.15 -12.59 -31.73
CA ARG A 467 25.33 -12.32 -30.89
C ARG A 467 25.30 -13.13 -29.60
N ALA A 468 24.15 -13.21 -28.93
CA ALA A 468 23.99 -13.99 -27.70
C ALA A 468 24.24 -15.49 -27.94
N ARG A 469 23.64 -16.06 -29.00
CA ARG A 469 23.89 -17.45 -29.42
C ARG A 469 25.36 -17.71 -29.75
N LEU A 470 25.98 -16.84 -30.54
CA LEU A 470 27.40 -16.95 -30.89
C LEU A 470 28.29 -16.96 -29.64
N MET A 471 28.04 -16.03 -28.70
CA MET A 471 28.79 -15.96 -27.46
C MET A 471 28.60 -17.22 -26.60
N ARG A 472 27.36 -17.69 -26.44
CA ARG A 472 27.02 -18.84 -25.61
C ARG A 472 27.56 -20.16 -26.16
N ASP A 473 27.39 -20.40 -27.46
CA ASP A 473 27.63 -21.72 -28.07
C ASP A 473 29.09 -21.88 -28.52
N TYR A 474 29.78 -20.78 -28.85
CA TYR A 474 31.16 -20.81 -29.35
C TYR A 474 32.15 -20.15 -28.39
N PHE A 475 31.94 -18.89 -28.01
CA PHE A 475 32.96 -18.12 -27.28
C PHE A 475 33.02 -18.40 -25.77
N ASN A 476 32.15 -19.28 -25.23
CA ASN A 476 32.32 -19.82 -23.88
C ASN A 476 33.40 -20.91 -23.80
N ASN A 477 33.86 -21.45 -24.94
CA ASN A 477 34.94 -22.44 -24.99
C ASN A 477 36.27 -21.76 -25.36
N PRO A 478 37.28 -21.74 -24.48
CA PRO A 478 38.59 -21.13 -24.76
C PRO A 478 39.24 -21.65 -26.05
N TRP A 479 39.03 -22.94 -26.38
CA TRP A 479 39.57 -23.55 -27.60
C TRP A 479 38.92 -23.02 -28.87
N ALA A 480 37.62 -22.71 -28.83
CA ALA A 480 36.94 -22.09 -29.96
C ALA A 480 37.47 -20.67 -30.20
N ILE A 481 37.76 -19.91 -29.14
CA ILE A 481 38.41 -18.59 -29.26
C ILE A 481 39.77 -18.73 -29.94
N LEU A 482 40.61 -19.66 -29.47
CA LEU A 482 41.93 -19.88 -30.03
C LEU A 482 41.86 -20.32 -31.50
N SER A 483 40.89 -21.19 -31.83
CA SER A 483 40.65 -21.63 -33.21
C SER A 483 40.25 -20.47 -34.12
N VAL A 484 39.40 -19.55 -33.65
CA VAL A 484 39.00 -18.37 -34.41
C VAL A 484 40.20 -17.43 -34.62
N VAL A 485 41.01 -17.20 -33.58
CA VAL A 485 42.23 -16.38 -33.67
C VAL A 485 43.22 -16.98 -34.67
N ALA A 486 43.47 -18.29 -34.60
CA ALA A 486 44.34 -19.00 -35.54
C ALA A 486 43.81 -18.88 -36.98
N ALA A 487 42.51 -19.05 -37.20
CA ALA A 487 41.89 -18.89 -38.51
C ALA A 487 42.04 -17.46 -39.06
N ILE A 488 41.91 -16.42 -38.23
CA ILE A 488 42.12 -15.01 -38.62
C ILE A 488 43.58 -14.78 -39.01
N ILE A 489 44.53 -15.28 -38.21
CA ILE A 489 45.97 -15.15 -38.53
C ILE A 489 46.28 -15.83 -39.87
N LEU A 490 45.80 -17.06 -40.06
CA LEU A 490 45.98 -17.79 -41.32
C LEU A 490 45.37 -17.02 -42.50
N LEU A 491 44.15 -16.47 -42.34
CA LEU A 491 43.50 -15.68 -43.37
C LEU A 491 44.35 -14.44 -43.76
N LEU A 492 44.84 -13.68 -42.77
CA LEU A 492 45.70 -12.52 -43.02
C LEU A 492 46.99 -12.90 -43.74
N LEU A 493 47.63 -14.01 -43.33
CA LEU A 493 48.80 -14.55 -44.01
C LEU A 493 48.49 -14.94 -45.46
N THR A 494 47.35 -15.58 -45.72
CA THR A 494 46.95 -15.93 -47.10
C THR A 494 46.63 -14.71 -47.97
N ILE A 495 46.03 -13.66 -47.41
CA ILE A 495 45.80 -12.39 -48.11
C ILE A 495 47.14 -11.74 -48.46
N GLN A 496 48.08 -11.70 -47.51
CA GLN A 496 49.42 -11.15 -47.72
C GLN A 496 50.19 -11.94 -48.79
N GLN A 497 50.16 -13.28 -48.74
CA GLN A 497 50.78 -14.13 -49.75
C GLN A 497 50.15 -13.91 -51.14
N SER A 498 48.82 -13.80 -51.22
CA SER A 498 48.10 -13.56 -52.47
C SER A 498 48.44 -12.19 -53.05
N PHE A 499 48.56 -11.16 -52.19
CA PHE A 499 49.01 -9.83 -52.60
C PHE A 499 50.43 -9.85 -53.17
N PHE A 500 51.39 -10.45 -52.49
CA PHE A 500 52.77 -10.53 -52.99
C PHE A 500 52.86 -11.33 -54.30
N SER A 501 52.10 -12.42 -54.42
CA SER A 501 52.03 -13.21 -55.64
C SER A 501 51.46 -12.40 -56.81
N ALA A 502 50.35 -11.70 -56.60
CA ALA A 502 49.78 -10.80 -57.62
C ALA A 502 50.71 -9.62 -57.94
N TYR A 503 51.34 -9.02 -56.94
CA TYR A 503 52.28 -7.90 -57.12
C TYR A 503 53.48 -8.30 -57.98
N SER A 504 54.04 -9.49 -57.76
CA SER A 504 55.14 -10.03 -58.59
C SER A 504 54.76 -10.25 -60.05
N TYR A 505 53.46 -10.45 -60.34
CA TYR A 505 52.96 -10.55 -61.71
C TYR A 505 52.88 -9.18 -62.40
N PHE A 506 52.51 -8.12 -61.68
CA PHE A 506 52.41 -6.75 -62.23
C PHE A 506 53.74 -5.97 -62.22
N ARG A 507 54.70 -6.37 -61.37
CA ARG A 507 56.09 -5.89 -61.38
C ARG A 507 57.03 -7.10 -61.27
N PRO A 508 57.28 -7.80 -62.40
CA PRO A 508 58.30 -8.83 -62.42
C PRO A 508 59.67 -8.20 -62.09
N PRO A 509 60.59 -8.96 -61.46
CA PRO A 509 61.90 -8.48 -61.07
C PRO A 509 62.77 -7.99 -62.24
#